data_AF-I3SEK7-F1
#
_entry.id   AF-I3SEK7-F1
#
_cell.length_a   1.000
_cell.length_b   1.000
_cell.length_c   1.000
_cell.angle_alpha   90.00
_cell.angle_beta   90.00
_cell.angle_gamma   90.00
#
_symmetry.space_group_name_H-M   'P 1'
#
loop_
_entity.id
_entity.type
_entity.pdbx_description
1 polymer ?
#
loop_
_entity_poly.entity_id
_entity_poly.type
_entity_poly.pdbx_seq_one_letter_code
_entity_poly.pdbx_strand_id
1 'polypeptide(L)'
;MNQSEASASRGGRRGGKKATHNDDISESLVTSLNKLGEFYAGTVGNMQQLTSCFLLEKQTADRRSQVADMLEEIEGLSPMEVVRAAILITNDNNLCDCFFSMRTLERKTDFVRCVLNNNGA
;
A
#
# COMPACT_ATOMS: atom_id res chain seq x y z
N MET A 1 -28.61 -34.04 84.91
CA MET A 1 -28.27 -32.98 83.96
C MET A 1 -27.89 -33.63 82.63
N ASN A 2 -28.74 -33.52 81.62
CA ASN A 2 -28.37 -33.05 80.28
C ASN A 2 -29.65 -32.96 79.44
N GLN A 3 -29.95 -31.73 79.01
CA GLN A 3 -31.16 -31.35 78.29
C GLN A 3 -31.04 -31.72 76.81
N SER A 4 -32.13 -32.23 76.27
CA SER A 4 -32.45 -32.27 74.85
C SER A 4 -32.66 -30.85 74.33
N GLU A 5 -32.13 -30.50 73.16
CA GLU A 5 -32.83 -29.63 72.21
C GLU A 5 -32.18 -29.73 70.83
N ALA A 6 -32.94 -30.29 69.89
CA ALA A 6 -32.66 -30.24 68.47
C ALA A 6 -33.20 -28.91 67.93
N SER A 7 -32.37 -28.15 67.21
CA SER A 7 -32.85 -27.09 66.32
C SER A 7 -32.33 -27.32 64.91
N ALA A 8 -33.26 -27.68 64.03
CA ALA A 8 -33.05 -27.74 62.59
C ALA A 8 -32.95 -26.31 62.04
N SER A 9 -31.84 -25.99 61.39
CA SER A 9 -31.69 -24.78 60.59
C SER A 9 -31.50 -25.16 59.12
N ARG A 10 -32.60 -25.10 58.36
CA ARG A 10 -32.62 -25.08 56.90
C ARG A 10 -31.84 -23.85 56.39
N GLY A 11 -30.62 -24.06 55.94
CA GLY A 11 -29.84 -23.06 55.20
C GLY A 11 -29.85 -23.33 53.71
N GLY A 12 -30.93 -22.92 53.04
CA GLY A 12 -31.03 -22.97 51.57
C GLY A 12 -30.00 -22.06 50.88
N ARG A 13 -29.53 -22.54 49.72
CA ARG A 13 -28.70 -21.87 48.70
C ARG A 13 -28.65 -20.34 48.79
N ARG A 14 -27.43 -19.81 48.89
CA ARG A 14 -27.02 -18.63 48.12
C ARG A 14 -25.66 -18.91 47.49
N GLY A 15 -25.70 -19.36 46.24
CA GLY A 15 -24.53 -19.36 45.38
C GLY A 15 -24.00 -17.94 45.29
N GLY A 16 -22.87 -17.70 45.94
CA GLY A 16 -22.16 -16.44 45.82
C GLY A 16 -21.59 -16.33 44.40
N LYS A 17 -22.36 -15.78 43.46
CA LYS A 17 -21.77 -15.14 42.29
C LYS A 17 -21.22 -13.80 42.75
N LYS A 18 -19.98 -13.80 43.27
CA LYS A 18 -19.15 -12.60 43.41
C LYS A 18 -18.15 -12.61 42.27
N ALA A 19 -18.56 -12.06 41.13
CA ALA A 19 -17.72 -11.84 39.95
C ALA A 19 -18.51 -10.95 38.98
N THR A 20 -18.55 -9.63 39.18
CA THR A 20 -19.40 -8.75 38.34
C THR A 20 -18.92 -7.30 38.25
N HIS A 21 -17.64 -6.98 38.51
CA HIS A 21 -17.17 -5.61 38.23
C HIS A 21 -15.73 -5.60 37.70
N ASN A 22 -14.84 -6.34 38.34
CA ASN A 22 -13.44 -6.42 37.89
C ASN A 22 -13.31 -7.22 36.59
N ASP A 23 -14.14 -8.27 36.42
CA ASP A 23 -14.20 -9.06 35.19
C ASP A 23 -14.70 -8.21 34.02
N ASP A 24 -15.79 -7.44 34.21
CA ASP A 24 -16.34 -6.54 33.19
C ASP A 24 -15.35 -5.43 32.77
N ILE A 25 -14.58 -4.89 33.73
CA ILE A 25 -13.51 -3.92 33.42
C ILE A 25 -12.40 -4.61 32.62
N SER A 26 -11.99 -5.82 33.02
CA SER A 26 -10.93 -6.56 32.35
C SER A 26 -11.32 -6.94 30.92
N GLU A 27 -12.57 -7.35 30.69
CA GLU A 27 -13.11 -7.68 29.37
C GLU A 27 -13.21 -6.43 28.49
N SER A 28 -13.65 -5.29 29.06
CA SER A 28 -13.66 -4.00 28.38
C SER A 28 -12.25 -3.53 27.99
N LEU A 29 -11.25 -3.75 28.86
CA LEU A 29 -9.85 -3.43 28.57
C LEU A 29 -9.30 -4.32 27.45
N VAL A 30 -9.52 -5.63 27.50
CA VAL A 30 -9.11 -6.56 26.44
C VAL A 30 -9.76 -6.17 25.11
N THR A 31 -11.05 -5.85 25.12
CA THR A 31 -11.78 -5.40 23.92
C THR A 31 -11.20 -4.11 23.36
N SER A 32 -10.83 -3.16 24.23
CA SER A 32 -10.22 -1.88 23.83
C SER A 32 -8.82 -2.08 23.24
N LEU A 33 -8.02 -2.97 23.83
CA LEU A 33 -6.69 -3.33 23.31
C LEU A 33 -6.79 -4.04 21.96
N ASN A 34 -7.77 -4.92 21.77
CA ASN A 34 -8.01 -5.57 20.50
C ASN A 34 -8.40 -4.56 19.42
N LYS A 35 -9.34 -3.64 19.71
CA LYS A 35 -9.72 -2.55 18.79
C LYS A 35 -8.53 -1.65 18.45
N LEU A 36 -7.66 -1.35 19.42
CA LEU A 36 -6.44 -0.59 19.18
C LEU A 36 -5.47 -1.36 18.26
N GLY A 37 -5.33 -2.66 18.46
CA GLY A 37 -4.54 -3.53 17.58
C GLY A 37 -5.06 -3.57 16.15
N GLU A 38 -6.38 -3.70 15.97
CA GLU A 38 -7.03 -3.64 14.66
C GLU A 38 -6.85 -2.27 13.98
N PHE A 39 -7.03 -1.18 14.74
CA PHE A 39 -6.80 0.18 14.25
C PHE A 39 -5.36 0.40 13.80
N TYR A 40 -4.39 -0.07 14.60
CA TYR A 40 -2.98 0.02 14.26
C TYR A 40 -2.65 -0.80 13.01
N ALA A 41 -3.13 -2.04 12.91
CA ALA A 41 -2.94 -2.90 11.74
C ALA A 41 -3.55 -2.26 10.47
N GLY A 42 -4.76 -1.72 10.57
CA GLY A 42 -5.40 -1.00 9.47
C GLY A 42 -4.61 0.25 9.05
N THR A 43 -4.10 1.01 10.03
CA THR A 43 -3.27 2.21 9.77
C THR A 43 -1.97 1.84 9.07
N VAL A 44 -1.28 0.78 9.52
CA VAL A 44 -0.06 0.27 8.88
C VAL A 44 -0.35 -0.19 7.46
N GLY A 45 -1.44 -0.93 7.23
CA GLY A 45 -1.85 -1.34 5.87
C GLY A 45 -2.09 -0.15 4.94
N ASN A 46 -2.77 0.89 5.42
CA ASN A 46 -2.99 2.12 4.64
C ASN A 46 -1.68 2.86 4.35
N MET A 47 -0.77 2.95 5.32
CA MET A 47 0.56 3.56 5.11
C MET A 47 1.40 2.79 4.10
N GLN A 48 1.33 1.45 4.10
CA GLN A 48 2.02 0.62 3.11
C GLN A 48 1.52 0.90 1.68
N GLN A 49 0.20 1.02 1.50
CA GLN A 49 -0.38 1.37 0.20
C GLN A 49 0.01 2.79 -0.25
N LEU A 50 0.03 3.76 0.65
CA LEU A 50 0.51 5.12 0.32
C LEU A 50 1.99 5.11 -0.09
N THR A 51 2.81 4.39 0.67
CA THR A 51 4.25 4.29 0.40
C THR A 51 4.53 3.60 -0.94
N SER A 52 3.72 2.60 -1.32
CA SER A 52 3.86 1.95 -2.63
C SER A 52 3.51 2.88 -3.78
N CYS A 53 2.48 3.73 -3.65
CA CYS A 53 2.17 4.77 -4.65
C CYS A 53 3.33 5.74 -4.84
N PHE A 54 3.95 6.22 -3.75
CA PHE A 54 5.12 7.10 -3.85
C PHE A 54 6.32 6.40 -4.48
N LEU A 55 6.52 5.11 -4.20
CA LEU A 55 7.58 4.33 -4.83
C LEU A 55 7.37 4.20 -6.34
N LEU A 56 6.14 3.93 -6.78
CA LEU A 56 5.78 3.85 -8.20
C LEU A 56 5.95 5.20 -8.91
N GLU A 57 5.52 6.30 -8.28
CA GLU A 57 5.71 7.65 -8.84
C GLU A 57 7.19 7.99 -8.94
N LYS A 58 7.99 7.67 -7.91
CA LYS A 58 9.45 7.83 -7.95
C LYS A 58 10.04 7.06 -9.13
N GLN A 59 9.72 5.78 -9.27
CA GLN A 59 10.24 4.96 -10.38
C GLN A 59 9.81 5.49 -11.75
N THR A 60 8.62 6.08 -11.85
CA THR A 60 8.12 6.67 -13.09
C THR A 60 8.84 8.00 -13.39
N ALA A 61 9.12 8.82 -12.38
CA ALA A 61 9.93 10.02 -12.52
C ALA A 61 11.38 9.69 -12.91
N ASP A 62 12.00 8.70 -12.27
CA ASP A 62 13.35 8.22 -12.58
C ASP A 62 13.45 7.69 -14.01
N ARG A 63 12.40 7.04 -14.52
CA ARG A 63 12.35 6.61 -15.93
C ARG A 63 12.23 7.79 -16.88
N ARG A 64 11.34 8.76 -16.61
CA ARG A 64 11.19 9.95 -17.44
C ARG A 64 12.47 10.77 -17.56
N SER A 65 13.26 10.88 -16.48
CA SER A 65 14.53 11.62 -16.51
C SER A 65 15.59 10.95 -17.40
N GLN A 66 15.55 9.64 -17.56
CA GLN A 66 16.49 8.87 -18.38
C GLN A 66 16.14 8.84 -19.88
N VAL A 67 14.93 9.27 -20.27
CA VAL A 67 14.48 9.18 -21.67
C VAL A 67 15.39 9.99 -22.60
N ALA A 68 15.75 11.21 -22.22
CA ALA A 68 16.58 12.08 -23.06
C ALA A 68 17.95 11.44 -23.34
N ASP A 69 18.64 10.99 -22.29
CA ASP A 69 19.95 10.34 -22.39
C ASP A 69 19.88 9.10 -23.31
N MET A 70 18.85 8.28 -23.16
CA MET A 70 18.66 7.09 -24.02
C MET A 70 18.37 7.42 -25.49
N LEU A 71 17.74 8.56 -25.77
CA LEU A 71 17.47 8.98 -27.14
C LEU A 71 18.73 9.52 -27.83
N GLU A 72 19.67 10.09 -27.08
CA GLU A 72 20.97 10.54 -27.61
C GLU A 72 21.84 9.37 -28.09
N GLU A 73 21.65 8.17 -27.53
CA GLU A 73 22.34 6.94 -27.95
C GLU A 73 21.79 6.35 -29.27
N ILE A 74 20.64 6.82 -29.76
CA ILE A 74 20.03 6.29 -30.98
C ILE A 74 20.65 6.96 -32.21
N GLU A 75 21.40 6.17 -32.99
CA GLU A 75 21.94 6.63 -34.26
C GLU A 75 20.82 6.95 -35.28
N GLY A 76 21.01 8.06 -36.01
CA GLY A 76 20.14 8.47 -37.11
C GLY A 76 18.97 9.38 -36.74
N LEU A 77 18.83 9.79 -35.47
CA LEU A 77 17.94 10.88 -35.07
C LEU A 77 18.67 12.23 -35.15
N SER A 78 18.02 13.24 -35.71
CA SER A 78 18.47 14.63 -35.61
C SER A 78 18.24 15.18 -34.19
N PRO A 79 18.98 16.22 -33.76
CA PRO A 79 18.78 16.84 -32.45
C PRO A 79 17.32 17.29 -32.21
N MET A 80 16.64 17.76 -33.25
CA MET A 80 15.23 18.16 -33.14
C MET A 80 14.29 16.96 -32.96
N GLU A 81 14.58 15.83 -33.60
CA GLU A 81 13.82 14.59 -33.42
C GLU A 81 14.02 14.03 -32.02
N VAL A 82 15.23 14.10 -31.47
CA VAL A 82 15.52 13.73 -30.07
C VAL A 82 14.65 14.57 -29.13
N VAL A 83 14.65 15.90 -29.28
CA VAL A 83 13.84 16.79 -28.44
C VAL A 83 12.34 16.48 -28.56
N ARG A 84 11.82 16.32 -29.78
CA ARG A 84 10.40 16.00 -29.99
C ARG A 84 10.02 14.64 -29.39
N ALA A 85 10.85 13.62 -29.61
CA ALA A 85 10.62 12.29 -29.06
C ALA A 85 10.65 12.33 -27.53
N ALA A 86 11.59 13.05 -26.93
CA ALA A 86 11.67 13.22 -25.49
C ALA A 86 10.39 13.85 -24.92
N ILE A 87 9.88 14.93 -25.54
CA ILE A 87 8.64 15.58 -25.11
C ILE A 87 7.44 14.62 -25.23
N LEU A 88 7.29 13.93 -26.36
CA LEU A 88 6.16 13.02 -26.58
C LEU A 88 6.18 11.83 -25.62
N ILE A 89 7.34 11.19 -25.45
CA ILE A 89 7.49 9.99 -24.61
C ILE A 89 7.36 10.32 -23.12
N THR A 90 7.91 11.46 -22.66
CA THR A 90 7.84 11.83 -21.23
C THR A 90 6.49 12.38 -20.80
N ASN A 91 5.69 12.92 -21.73
CA ASN A 91 4.35 13.43 -21.46
C ASN A 91 3.28 12.33 -21.35
N ASP A 92 3.51 11.15 -21.94
CA ASP A 92 2.60 10.00 -21.85
C ASP A 92 3.29 8.83 -21.13
N ASN A 93 2.80 8.52 -19.92
CA ASN A 93 3.33 7.42 -19.11
C ASN A 93 3.28 6.07 -19.85
N ASN A 94 2.30 5.83 -20.73
CA ASN A 94 2.23 4.60 -21.52
C ASN A 94 3.34 4.55 -22.56
N LEU A 95 3.63 5.68 -23.23
CA LEU A 95 4.75 5.74 -24.17
C LEU A 95 6.09 5.56 -23.45
N CYS A 96 6.25 6.18 -22.28
CA CYS A 96 7.41 5.98 -21.43
C CYS A 96 7.57 4.50 -21.05
N ASP A 97 6.52 3.87 -20.51
CA ASP A 97 6.54 2.45 -20.14
C ASP A 97 6.86 1.55 -21.34
N CYS A 98 6.26 1.81 -22.51
CA CYS A 98 6.56 1.11 -23.75
C CYS A 98 8.02 1.27 -24.15
N PHE A 99 8.57 2.48 -24.11
CA PHE A 99 9.97 2.77 -24.44
C PHE A 99 10.94 1.97 -23.55
N PHE A 100 10.67 1.92 -22.23
CA PHE A 100 11.48 1.14 -21.29
C PHE A 100 11.28 -0.38 -21.40
N SER A 101 10.15 -0.84 -21.94
CA SER A 101 9.91 -2.27 -22.19
C SER A 101 10.70 -2.82 -23.39
N MET A 102 11.15 -1.95 -24.30
CA MET A 102 11.94 -2.34 -25.47
C MET A 102 13.36 -2.73 -25.07
N ARG A 103 13.69 -4.02 -25.20
CA ARG A 103 14.98 -4.59 -24.76
C ARG A 103 16.14 -4.35 -25.72
N THR A 104 15.87 -4.04 -26.98
CA THR A 104 16.91 -3.84 -28.00
C THR A 104 16.88 -2.41 -28.51
N LEU A 105 18.06 -1.89 -28.84
CA LEU A 105 18.21 -0.54 -29.41
C LEU A 105 17.40 -0.41 -30.71
N GLU A 106 17.45 -1.42 -31.59
CA GLU A 106 16.66 -1.45 -32.83
C GLU A 106 15.16 -1.25 -32.59
N ARG A 107 14.58 -1.95 -31.62
CA ARG A 107 13.15 -1.79 -31.27
C ARG A 107 12.85 -0.42 -30.67
N LYS A 108 13.78 0.15 -29.90
CA LYS A 108 13.65 1.52 -29.40
C LYS A 108 13.66 2.51 -30.56
N THR A 109 14.57 2.35 -31.52
CA THR A 109 14.63 3.18 -32.73
C THR A 109 13.33 3.13 -33.52
N ASP A 110 12.80 1.94 -33.78
CA ASP A 110 11.54 1.78 -34.51
C ASP A 110 10.35 2.37 -33.75
N PHE A 111 10.31 2.19 -32.43
CA PHE A 111 9.31 2.82 -31.57
C PHE A 111 9.38 4.34 -31.66
N VAL A 112 10.56 4.93 -31.54
CA VAL A 112 10.74 6.39 -31.61
C VAL A 112 10.30 6.93 -32.96
N ARG A 113 10.66 6.25 -34.06
CA ARG A 113 10.17 6.61 -35.41
C ARG A 113 8.65 6.53 -35.50
N CYS A 114 8.03 5.49 -34.95
CA CYS A 114 6.58 5.36 -34.90
C CYS A 114 5.92 6.51 -34.13
N VAL A 115 6.45 6.85 -32.95
CA VAL A 115 5.96 7.97 -32.12
C VAL A 115 6.07 9.31 -32.86
N LEU A 116 7.21 9.56 -33.50
CA LEU A 116 7.44 10.79 -34.26
C LEU A 116 6.53 10.89 -35.50
N ASN A 117 6.32 9.78 -36.22
CA ASN A 117 5.47 9.76 -37.41
C ASN A 117 3.98 9.90 -37.06
N ASN A 118 3.52 9.29 -35.98
CA ASN A 118 2.11 9.37 -35.55
C ASN A 118 1.72 10.72 -34.95
N ASN A 119 2.70 11.46 -34.43
CA ASN A 119 2.51 12.80 -33.87
C ASN A 119 3.11 13.90 -34.76
N GLY A 120 3.43 13.57 -36.02
CA GLY A 120 4.03 14.46 -36.99
C GLY A 120 3.00 15.15 -37.87
N ALA A 121 2.65 16.39 -37.50
CA ALA A 121 2.37 17.50 -38.41
C ALA A 121 3.20 18.70 -37.93
#